data_AF-A0A7S1HIK4-F1
#
_entry.id   AF-A0A7S1HIK4-F1
#
_cell.length_a   1.000
_cell.length_b   1.000
_cell.length_c   1.000
_cell.angle_alpha   90.00
_cell.angle_beta   90.00
_cell.angle_gamma   90.00
#
_symmetry.space_group_name_H-M   'P 1'
#
loop_
_entity.id
_entity.type
_entity.pdbx_description
1 polymer ?
#
loop_
_entity_poly.entity_id
_entity_poly.type
_entity_poly.pdbx_seq_one_letter_code
_entity_poly.pdbx_strand_id
1 'polypeptide(L)'
;DRGRFRPLPLPVESGRACHSSSWVLIGCETTSPLLSVRQCCLLALVLPSVSCFSPPLAPANPFASYSNRRFHATPVTMVEGHSVHRVAASHRKLLVGKTFKATSPNGRFTAGAAAIDGQPFHSIEAVGKNLFAFFGTTAGALAVVHVHFGMAGVWAVFDPRKEEVPGTTDTTRLCLEHAESGMVSHLSAMTVQLGDEDFYRAKRAGLGHDPLRDDADPDHLFERVSGSSKSIGALLMDQSYFCGPGNIYRAEILFKAGLHPNTPGREVGRARFDLVWGHTVDLLRRGFQTGSILTVDPAEAAALGNPKLRRYIYNSA
;
A
#
# COMPACT_ATOMS: atom_id res chain seq x y z
N ASP A 1 -31.76 -4.51 -36.41
CA ASP A 1 -32.11 -3.89 -35.11
C ASP A 1 -31.02 -2.97 -34.60
N ARG A 2 -31.35 -1.68 -34.44
CA ARG A 2 -30.45 -0.63 -33.95
C ARG A 2 -30.89 -0.24 -32.53
N GLY A 3 -30.16 -0.70 -31.52
CA GLY A 3 -30.35 -0.30 -30.12
C GLY A 3 -29.82 1.12 -29.90
N ARG A 4 -30.72 2.05 -29.58
CA ARG A 4 -30.42 3.46 -29.31
C ARG A 4 -29.74 3.62 -27.95
N PHE A 5 -28.51 4.13 -27.92
CA PHE A 5 -27.88 4.67 -26.73
C PHE A 5 -28.57 5.99 -26.33
N ARG A 6 -29.06 6.11 -25.09
CA ARG A 6 -29.49 7.38 -24.51
C ARG A 6 -28.31 7.99 -23.73
N PRO A 7 -27.88 9.23 -24.02
CA PRO A 7 -26.94 9.94 -23.17
C PRO A 7 -27.66 10.49 -21.92
N LEU A 8 -27.04 10.35 -20.75
CA LEU A 8 -27.43 11.03 -19.51
C LEU A 8 -26.84 12.46 -19.49
N PRO A 9 -27.53 13.45 -18.91
CA PRO A 9 -27.07 14.84 -18.92
C PRO A 9 -25.96 15.09 -17.89
N LEU A 10 -24.96 15.89 -18.29
CA LEU A 10 -23.93 16.42 -17.41
C LEU A 10 -24.51 17.52 -16.50
N PRO A 11 -24.14 17.58 -15.21
CA PRO A 11 -24.52 18.69 -14.35
C PRO A 11 -23.73 19.96 -14.68
N VAL A 12 -24.46 21.07 -14.71
CA VAL A 12 -24.02 22.44 -14.98
C VAL A 12 -23.19 22.95 -13.80
N GLU A 13 -21.96 23.39 -14.07
CA GLU A 13 -21.14 24.15 -13.13
C GLU A 13 -21.74 25.53 -12.88
N SER A 14 -21.97 25.87 -11.61
CA SER A 14 -22.22 27.25 -11.19
C SER A 14 -21.02 27.73 -10.38
N GLY A 15 -20.26 28.64 -10.98
CA GLY A 15 -19.10 29.26 -10.37
C GLY A 15 -19.48 30.17 -9.20
N ARG A 16 -18.60 30.22 -8.20
CA ARG A 16 -18.45 31.40 -7.33
C ARG A 16 -16.98 31.69 -7.10
N ALA A 17 -16.72 32.99 -7.13
CA ALA A 17 -15.45 33.64 -7.29
C ALA A 17 -14.53 33.56 -6.06
N CYS A 18 -13.24 33.64 -6.37
CA CYS A 18 -12.14 33.99 -5.48
C CYS A 18 -12.42 35.30 -4.73
N HIS A 19 -12.26 35.29 -3.40
CA HIS A 19 -11.91 36.47 -2.65
C HIS A 19 -10.68 36.18 -1.77
N SER A 20 -9.68 37.01 -2.02
CA SER A 20 -8.46 37.26 -1.26
C SER A 20 -8.69 37.41 0.25
N SER A 21 -7.76 36.90 1.07
CA SER A 21 -7.39 37.52 2.35
C SER A 21 -6.03 37.00 2.85
N SER A 22 -5.07 37.92 2.84
CA SER A 22 -4.06 38.21 3.87
C SER A 22 -3.19 37.09 4.43
N TRP A 23 -1.91 37.20 4.06
CA TRP A 23 -0.76 36.71 4.80
C TRP A 23 -0.72 37.34 6.20
N VAL A 24 -0.73 36.50 7.25
CA VAL A 24 -0.43 36.91 8.62
C VAL A 24 1.06 36.68 8.85
N LEU A 25 1.81 37.77 8.98
CA LEU A 25 3.15 37.79 9.52
C LEU A 25 3.07 37.53 11.03
N ILE A 26 3.66 36.43 11.49
CA ILE A 26 3.83 36.16 12.93
C ILE A 26 5.00 37.03 13.43
N GLY A 27 4.65 38.07 14.17
CA GLY A 27 5.59 38.92 14.90
C GLY A 27 6.24 38.16 16.06
N CYS A 28 7.56 38.27 16.15
CA CYS A 28 8.37 37.80 17.27
C CYS A 28 8.41 38.92 18.32
N GLU A 29 7.66 38.79 19.41
CA GLU A 29 7.79 39.65 20.59
C GLU A 29 8.88 39.09 21.51
N THR A 30 10.00 39.80 21.63
CA THR A 30 10.95 39.63 22.73
C THR A 30 11.01 40.95 23.51
N THR A 31 10.54 40.89 24.76
CA THR A 31 10.66 41.96 25.75
C THR A 31 11.80 41.62 26.70
N SER A 32 12.95 42.27 26.54
CA SER A 32 13.75 42.88 27.62
C SER A 32 15.05 43.51 27.08
N PRO A 33 15.48 44.67 27.61
CA PRO A 33 16.59 45.45 27.07
C PRO A 33 17.93 45.02 27.70
N LEU A 34 19.01 45.49 27.07
CA LEU A 34 20.44 45.30 27.42
C LEU A 34 21.12 44.15 26.67
N LEU A 35 21.69 44.46 25.50
CA LEU A 35 23.07 44.11 25.10
C LEU A 35 23.29 44.50 23.63
N SER A 36 24.42 45.15 23.34
CA SER A 36 24.73 45.74 22.04
C SER A 36 25.09 44.70 20.97
N VAL A 37 24.79 45.03 19.71
CA VAL A 37 24.83 44.21 18.47
C VAL A 37 26.24 43.78 18.02
N ARG A 38 27.25 43.75 18.90
CA ARG A 38 28.64 43.40 18.52
C ARG A 38 29.31 42.24 19.25
N GLN A 39 28.55 41.42 20.00
CA GLN A 39 29.15 40.36 20.83
C GLN A 39 28.59 38.94 20.65
N CYS A 40 27.66 38.70 19.72
CA CYS A 40 27.15 37.34 19.43
C CYS A 40 27.98 36.55 18.40
N CYS A 41 28.98 37.15 17.73
CA CYS A 41 29.71 36.46 16.65
C CYS A 41 30.94 35.66 17.11
N LEU A 42 31.22 35.52 18.41
CA LEU A 42 32.47 34.88 18.88
C LEU A 42 32.28 33.63 19.77
N LEU A 43 31.12 32.98 19.74
CA LEU A 43 30.87 31.71 20.43
C LEU A 43 30.40 30.58 19.50
N ALA A 44 30.74 30.66 18.21
CA ALA A 44 30.37 29.68 17.19
C ALA A 44 31.52 28.73 16.79
N LEU A 45 32.58 28.61 17.61
CA LEU A 45 33.69 27.69 17.34
C LEU A 45 33.98 26.88 18.60
N VAL A 46 34.12 25.57 18.41
CA VAL A 46 34.41 24.51 19.39
C VAL A 46 33.19 23.81 20.02
N LEU A 47 32.43 23.09 19.18
CA LEU A 47 31.84 21.79 19.55
C LEU A 47 31.96 20.82 18.37
N PRO A 48 32.39 19.56 18.57
CA PRO A 48 32.53 18.59 17.50
C PRO A 48 31.16 18.19 16.94
N SER A 49 31.05 18.24 15.62
CA SER A 49 29.88 17.85 14.83
C SER A 49 29.56 16.38 15.00
N VAL A 50 28.68 16.06 15.94
CA VAL A 50 27.95 14.79 15.96
C VAL A 50 26.95 14.87 14.81
N SER A 51 27.26 14.22 13.69
CA SER A 51 26.32 14.12 12.58
C SER A 51 25.20 13.15 12.99
N CYS A 52 24.16 13.68 13.64
CA CYS A 52 22.90 12.99 13.80
C CYS A 52 22.27 12.85 12.41
N PHE A 53 22.52 11.72 11.76
CA PHE A 53 21.81 11.32 10.56
C PHE A 53 20.37 11.00 10.98
N SER A 54 19.48 12.00 10.89
CA SER A 54 18.04 11.75 10.98
C SER A 54 17.64 10.96 9.74
N PRO A 55 17.05 9.76 9.86
CA PRO A 55 16.48 9.09 8.70
C PRO A 55 15.38 9.98 8.10
N PRO A 56 15.19 9.98 6.77
CA PRO A 56 14.13 10.76 6.15
C PRO A 56 12.79 10.38 6.79
N LEU A 57 12.09 11.39 7.30
CA LEU A 57 10.72 11.27 7.77
C LEU A 57 9.90 10.58 6.67
N ALA A 58 9.28 9.45 7.01
CA ALA A 58 8.38 8.75 6.11
C ALA A 58 7.35 9.76 5.56
N PRO A 59 7.03 9.73 4.25
CA PRO A 59 6.08 10.66 3.67
C PRO A 59 4.74 10.60 4.42
N ALA A 60 4.14 11.77 4.64
CA ALA A 60 2.89 11.91 5.38
C ALA A 60 1.82 10.98 4.77
N ASN A 61 1.25 10.12 5.61
CA ASN A 61 0.24 9.15 5.21
C ASN A 61 -1.07 9.87 4.80
N PRO A 62 -1.52 9.81 3.53
CA PRO A 62 -2.79 10.42 3.10
C PRO A 62 -4.03 9.76 3.75
N PHE A 63 -3.85 8.66 4.49
CA PHE A 63 -4.91 7.91 5.17
C PHE A 63 -5.00 8.19 6.69
N ALA A 64 -4.35 9.24 7.19
CA ALA A 64 -4.38 9.58 8.62
C ALA A 64 -5.78 9.93 9.17
N SER A 65 -6.72 10.35 8.31
CA SER A 65 -8.03 10.88 8.72
C SER A 65 -9.17 9.88 8.79
N TYR A 66 -8.99 8.61 8.40
CA TYR A 66 -10.10 7.67 8.29
C TYR A 66 -10.21 6.71 9.49
N SER A 67 -11.35 6.83 10.18
CA SER A 67 -11.65 6.24 11.48
C SER A 67 -11.82 4.72 11.49
N ASN A 68 -11.49 4.17 12.67
CA ASN A 68 -11.50 2.78 13.11
C ASN A 68 -12.72 1.94 12.67
N ARG A 69 -12.60 1.20 11.56
CA ARG A 69 -13.39 -0.03 11.37
C ARG A 69 -12.48 -1.25 11.41
N ARG A 70 -12.52 -1.91 12.57
CA ARG A 70 -12.05 -3.26 12.95
C ARG A 70 -11.18 -3.98 11.90
N PHE A 71 -9.86 -3.93 12.11
CA PHE A 71 -8.89 -4.87 11.52
C PHE A 71 -8.95 -6.20 12.29
N HIS A 72 -10.07 -6.91 12.27
CA HIS A 72 -10.06 -8.31 12.75
C HIS A 72 -9.41 -9.18 11.67
N ALA A 73 -8.74 -10.26 12.10
CA ALA A 73 -8.13 -11.28 11.25
C ALA A 73 -9.18 -11.90 10.31
N THR A 74 -9.50 -11.19 9.23
CA THR A 74 -10.40 -11.68 8.20
C THR A 74 -9.53 -12.51 7.27
N PRO A 75 -9.82 -13.81 7.06
CA PRO A 75 -9.06 -14.61 6.12
C PRO A 75 -9.10 -13.91 4.76
N VAL A 76 -7.94 -13.52 4.25
CA VAL A 76 -7.83 -12.87 2.95
C VAL A 76 -8.12 -13.93 1.91
N THR A 77 -9.37 -14.00 1.46
CA THR A 77 -9.73 -14.80 0.29
C THR A 77 -9.43 -13.95 -0.95
N MET A 78 -8.36 -14.32 -1.65
CA MET A 78 -7.81 -13.66 -2.85
C MET A 78 -7.04 -12.36 -2.58
N VAL A 79 -5.71 -12.48 -2.48
CA VAL A 79 -4.82 -11.36 -2.21
C VAL A 79 -4.51 -10.63 -3.52
N GLU A 80 -5.14 -9.49 -3.72
CA GLU A 80 -4.68 -8.48 -4.67
C GLU A 80 -4.07 -7.28 -3.93
N GLY A 81 -3.55 -6.28 -4.67
CA GLY A 81 -2.75 -5.20 -4.07
C GLY A 81 -3.42 -4.50 -2.88
N HIS A 82 -4.71 -4.20 -3.00
CA HIS A 82 -5.49 -3.57 -1.93
C HIS A 82 -5.43 -4.33 -0.59
N SER A 83 -5.46 -5.66 -0.61
CA SER A 83 -5.39 -6.48 0.61
C SER A 83 -3.99 -6.43 1.22
N VAL A 84 -2.95 -6.44 0.39
CA VAL A 84 -1.55 -6.32 0.84
C VAL A 84 -1.30 -4.96 1.50
N HIS A 85 -1.81 -3.89 0.90
CA HIS A 85 -1.77 -2.55 1.49
C HIS A 85 -2.48 -2.47 2.84
N ARG A 86 -3.61 -3.17 3.01
CA ARG A 86 -4.30 -3.25 4.31
C ARG A 86 -3.46 -3.96 5.37
N VAL A 87 -2.80 -5.07 5.00
CA VAL A 87 -1.86 -5.75 5.90
C VAL A 87 -0.74 -4.79 6.29
N ALA A 88 -0.09 -4.12 5.32
CA ALA A 88 0.95 -3.13 5.61
C ALA A 88 0.48 -2.02 6.55
N ALA A 89 -0.72 -1.47 6.32
CA ALA A 89 -1.28 -0.40 7.14
C ALA A 89 -1.59 -0.86 8.58
N SER A 90 -2.12 -2.06 8.75
CA SER A 90 -2.39 -2.65 10.07
C SER A 90 -1.09 -2.95 10.82
N HIS A 91 -0.16 -3.63 10.17
CA HIS A 91 1.12 -4.03 10.75
C HIS A 91 1.99 -2.81 11.08
N ARG A 92 1.94 -1.73 10.29
CA ARG A 92 2.62 -0.48 10.63
C ARG A 92 2.15 0.07 11.97
N LYS A 93 0.86 0.00 12.28
CA LYS A 93 0.32 0.47 13.57
C LYS A 93 0.65 -0.47 14.71
N LEU A 94 0.67 -1.78 14.44
CA LEU A 94 0.75 -2.81 15.47
C LEU A 94 2.18 -3.25 15.79
N LEU A 95 3.08 -3.28 14.80
CA LEU A 95 4.38 -3.95 14.91
C LEU A 95 5.57 -2.99 14.88
N VAL A 96 5.50 -1.87 14.15
CA VAL A 96 6.63 -0.95 14.01
C VAL A 96 7.07 -0.38 15.36
N GLY A 97 8.38 -0.34 15.58
CA GLY A 97 9.02 0.13 16.81
C GLY A 97 9.11 -0.92 17.92
N LYS A 98 8.59 -2.14 17.70
CA LYS A 98 8.64 -3.25 18.66
C LYS A 98 9.69 -4.28 18.24
N THR A 99 10.15 -5.06 19.21
CA THR A 99 11.11 -6.15 19.01
C THR A 99 10.45 -7.49 19.29
N PHE A 100 10.67 -8.47 18.43
CA PHE A 100 9.96 -9.75 18.50
C PHE A 100 10.94 -10.91 18.63
N LYS A 101 10.52 -11.94 19.37
CA LYS A 101 11.06 -13.28 19.18
C LYS A 101 10.49 -13.83 17.88
N ALA A 102 11.36 -14.25 16.97
CA ALA A 102 11.00 -14.72 15.65
C ALA A 102 11.29 -16.22 15.51
N THR A 103 10.29 -16.98 15.07
CA THR A 103 10.43 -18.42 14.82
C THR A 103 9.83 -18.81 13.47
N SER A 104 10.26 -19.94 12.91
CA SER A 104 9.73 -20.50 11.65
C SER A 104 9.05 -21.85 11.94
N PRO A 105 7.76 -21.87 12.33
CA PRO A 105 7.09 -23.08 12.80
C PRO A 105 7.16 -24.26 11.83
N ASN A 106 6.99 -24.02 10.53
CA ASN A 106 7.10 -25.07 9.51
C ASN A 106 8.52 -25.30 8.96
N GLY A 107 9.54 -24.67 9.56
CA GLY A 107 10.95 -24.81 9.20
C GLY A 107 11.38 -24.21 7.86
N ARG A 108 10.47 -23.66 7.04
CA ARG A 108 10.80 -23.16 5.68
C ARG A 108 11.39 -21.75 5.65
N PHE A 109 11.52 -21.09 6.79
CA PHE A 109 12.12 -19.77 6.93
C PHE A 109 13.06 -19.70 8.15
N THR A 110 13.64 -20.82 8.57
CA THR A 110 14.46 -20.91 9.80
C THR A 110 15.63 -19.92 9.84
N ALA A 111 16.43 -19.85 8.77
CA ALA A 111 17.55 -18.91 8.70
C ALA A 111 17.08 -17.44 8.73
N GLY A 112 15.97 -17.15 8.06
CA GLY A 112 15.35 -15.83 8.04
C GLY A 112 14.81 -15.40 9.40
N ALA A 113 14.11 -16.31 10.08
CA ALA A 113 13.61 -16.08 11.44
C ALA A 113 14.77 -15.82 12.42
N ALA A 114 15.83 -16.62 12.36
CA ALA A 114 17.02 -16.41 13.19
C ALA A 114 17.70 -15.06 12.95
N ALA A 115 17.72 -14.57 11.70
CA ALA A 115 18.35 -13.29 11.36
C ALA A 115 17.56 -12.08 11.88
N ILE A 116 16.23 -12.18 12.01
CA ILE A 116 15.36 -11.10 12.49
C ILE A 116 14.96 -11.26 13.97
N ASP A 117 15.37 -12.36 14.62
CA ASP A 117 15.09 -12.62 16.04
C ASP A 117 15.75 -11.54 16.91
N GLY A 118 14.96 -10.94 17.80
CA GLY A 118 15.42 -9.86 18.66
C GLY A 118 15.72 -8.54 17.92
N GLN A 119 15.45 -8.44 16.62
CA GLN A 119 15.64 -7.22 15.85
C GLN A 119 14.37 -6.34 15.91
N PRO A 120 14.51 -5.00 16.05
CA PRO A 120 13.37 -4.09 16.00
C PRO A 120 12.71 -4.10 14.63
N PHE A 121 11.39 -4.22 14.61
CA PHE A 121 10.58 -4.07 13.41
C PHE A 121 10.57 -2.57 13.01
N HIS A 122 11.36 -2.21 12.00
CA HIS A 122 11.64 -0.82 11.63
C HIS A 122 10.54 -0.20 10.76
N SER A 123 10.15 -0.86 9.67
CA SER A 123 9.14 -0.35 8.74
C SER A 123 8.49 -1.48 7.95
N ILE A 124 7.39 -1.17 7.26
CA ILE A 124 6.74 -2.10 6.35
C ILE A 124 6.18 -1.35 5.16
N GLU A 125 6.33 -1.92 3.97
CA GLU A 125 5.87 -1.36 2.71
C GLU A 125 5.14 -2.40 1.87
N ALA A 126 4.10 -1.95 1.17
CA ALA A 126 3.44 -2.70 0.11
C ALA A 126 3.76 -2.07 -1.24
N VAL A 127 4.02 -2.92 -2.24
CA VAL A 127 4.20 -2.56 -3.64
C VAL A 127 3.48 -3.60 -4.50
N GLY A 128 2.30 -3.24 -4.97
CA GLY A 128 1.36 -4.14 -5.61
C GLY A 128 1.03 -5.32 -4.69
N LYS A 129 1.34 -6.55 -5.14
CA LYS A 129 1.10 -7.79 -4.38
C LYS A 129 2.31 -8.24 -3.54
N ASN A 130 3.33 -7.40 -3.44
CA ASN A 130 4.54 -7.68 -2.68
C ASN A 130 4.53 -6.85 -1.39
N LEU A 131 4.92 -7.48 -0.29
CA LEU A 131 5.07 -6.85 1.01
C LEU A 131 6.52 -6.98 1.46
N PHE A 132 7.08 -5.91 1.99
CA PHE A 132 8.46 -5.84 2.48
C PHE A 132 8.43 -5.36 3.92
N ALA A 133 8.85 -6.20 4.86
CA ALA A 133 9.03 -5.84 6.27
C ALA A 133 10.52 -5.66 6.56
N PHE A 134 10.87 -4.52 7.14
CA PHE A 134 12.24 -4.12 7.40
C PHE A 134 12.53 -4.25 8.90
N PHE A 135 13.62 -4.90 9.24
CA PHE A 135 14.09 -5.09 10.61
C PHE A 135 15.44 -4.40 10.77
N GLY A 136 15.56 -3.55 11.79
CA GLY A 136 16.82 -2.88 12.11
C GLY A 136 17.82 -3.87 12.67
N THR A 137 19.04 -3.92 12.15
CA THR A 137 20.09 -4.79 12.69
C THR A 137 21.02 -4.02 13.62
N THR A 138 21.71 -4.72 14.52
CA THR A 138 22.75 -4.15 15.39
C THR A 138 23.91 -3.48 14.63
N ALA A 139 24.12 -3.83 13.36
CA ALA A 139 25.12 -3.21 12.49
C ALA A 139 24.63 -1.93 11.79
N GLY A 140 23.40 -1.48 12.05
CA GLY A 140 22.80 -0.31 11.40
C GLY A 140 22.25 -0.58 9.99
N ALA A 141 22.42 -1.80 9.46
CA ALA A 141 21.82 -2.24 8.19
C ALA A 141 20.37 -2.70 8.40
N LEU A 142 19.56 -2.76 7.34
CA LEU A 142 18.21 -3.33 7.37
C LEU A 142 18.17 -4.75 6.80
N ALA A 143 17.63 -5.69 7.59
CA ALA A 143 17.18 -6.98 7.08
C ALA A 143 15.78 -6.83 6.48
N VAL A 144 15.57 -7.36 5.28
CA VAL A 144 14.31 -7.23 4.54
C VAL A 144 13.65 -8.61 4.40
N VAL A 145 12.44 -8.73 4.93
CA VAL A 145 11.58 -9.90 4.73
C VAL A 145 10.59 -9.57 3.61
N HIS A 146 10.78 -10.20 2.45
CA HIS A 146 9.82 -10.16 1.35
C HIS A 146 8.75 -11.24 1.50
N VAL A 147 7.50 -10.84 1.38
CA VAL A 147 6.33 -11.71 1.47
C VAL A 147 5.50 -11.58 0.20
N HIS A 148 5.18 -12.72 -0.40
CA HIS A 148 4.17 -12.84 -1.45
C HIS A 148 3.14 -13.88 -1.03
N PHE A 149 1.92 -13.42 -0.75
CA PHE A 149 0.88 -14.25 -0.11
C PHE A 149 0.37 -15.39 -0.99
N GLY A 150 0.33 -15.21 -2.32
CA GLY A 150 -0.35 -16.15 -3.21
C GLY A 150 -1.86 -16.11 -3.01
N MET A 151 -2.55 -17.24 -3.20
CA MET A 151 -4.02 -17.28 -3.18
C MET A 151 -4.64 -17.35 -1.77
N ALA A 152 -3.91 -17.93 -0.81
CA ALA A 152 -4.42 -18.26 0.53
C ALA A 152 -3.52 -17.77 1.67
N GLY A 153 -2.54 -16.91 1.37
CA GLY A 153 -1.66 -16.36 2.39
C GLY A 153 -2.39 -15.40 3.32
N VAL A 154 -2.01 -15.40 4.59
CA VAL A 154 -2.55 -14.54 5.65
C VAL A 154 -1.41 -14.12 6.56
N TRP A 155 -1.41 -12.86 6.99
CA TRP A 155 -0.58 -12.39 8.09
C TRP A 155 -1.47 -11.76 9.16
N ALA A 156 -1.69 -12.49 10.24
CA ALA A 156 -2.56 -12.08 11.34
C ALA A 156 -1.73 -11.61 12.54
N VAL A 157 -2.32 -10.75 13.37
CA VAL A 157 -1.78 -10.30 14.65
C VAL A 157 -2.88 -10.53 15.69
N PHE A 158 -2.52 -11.17 16.79
CA PHE A 158 -3.41 -11.55 17.88
C PHE A 158 -2.98 -10.83 19.16
N ASP A 159 -3.95 -10.29 19.89
CA ASP A 159 -3.74 -9.68 21.21
C ASP A 159 -4.32 -10.63 22.27
N PRO A 160 -3.48 -11.34 23.05
CA PRO A 160 -3.96 -12.33 24.02
C PRO A 160 -4.82 -11.71 25.13
N ARG A 161 -4.84 -10.38 25.26
CA ARG A 161 -5.72 -9.67 26.20
C ARG A 161 -7.16 -9.53 25.68
N LYS A 162 -7.39 -9.79 24.40
CA LYS A 162 -8.68 -9.61 23.71
C LYS A 162 -9.24 -10.88 23.13
N GLU A 163 -8.38 -11.81 22.72
CA GLU A 163 -8.78 -13.03 22.04
C GLU A 163 -7.83 -14.19 22.36
N GLU A 164 -8.31 -15.42 22.16
CA GLU A 164 -7.47 -16.61 22.23
C GLU A 164 -6.52 -16.63 21.03
N VAL A 165 -5.24 -16.90 21.30
CA VAL A 165 -4.21 -17.00 20.25
C VAL A 165 -4.26 -18.41 19.66
N PRO A 166 -4.63 -18.57 18.36
CA PRO A 166 -4.65 -19.89 17.75
C PRO A 166 -3.23 -20.46 17.66
N GLY A 167 -3.08 -21.78 17.79
CA GLY A 167 -1.79 -22.44 17.56
C GLY A 167 -1.28 -22.26 16.12
N THR A 168 0.03 -22.45 15.94
CA THR A 168 0.63 -22.45 14.60
C THR A 168 0.20 -23.67 13.80
N THR A 169 0.12 -23.53 12.48
CA THR A 169 -0.20 -24.62 11.54
C THR A 169 1.01 -24.96 10.66
N ASP A 170 0.94 -26.07 9.92
CA ASP A 170 1.96 -26.50 8.94
C ASP A 170 2.24 -25.46 7.85
N THR A 171 1.33 -24.51 7.64
CA THR A 171 1.50 -23.41 6.68
C THR A 171 2.18 -22.18 7.27
N THR A 172 2.33 -22.12 8.59
CA THR A 172 2.87 -20.95 9.30
C THR A 172 4.37 -20.85 9.07
N ARG A 173 4.77 -19.90 8.23
CA ARG A 173 6.15 -19.64 7.80
C ARG A 173 6.93 -18.82 8.81
N LEU A 174 6.29 -17.87 9.47
CA LEU A 174 6.90 -16.98 10.44
C LEU A 174 5.93 -16.73 11.60
N CYS A 175 6.43 -16.84 12.82
CA CYS A 175 5.75 -16.41 14.03
C CYS A 175 6.60 -15.31 14.68
N LEU A 176 5.95 -14.22 15.11
CA LEU A 176 6.56 -13.13 15.88
C LEU A 176 5.85 -13.00 17.23
N GLU A 177 6.60 -13.05 18.32
CA GLU A 177 6.08 -12.95 19.69
C GLU A 177 6.67 -11.73 20.39
N HIS A 178 5.82 -10.82 20.87
CA HIS A 178 6.25 -9.62 21.61
C HIS A 178 6.26 -9.90 23.11
N ALA A 179 7.46 -10.01 23.70
CA ALA A 179 7.65 -10.43 25.09
C ALA A 179 6.84 -9.60 26.11
N GLU A 180 6.79 -8.26 25.96
CA GLU A 180 6.16 -7.39 26.96
C GLU A 180 4.62 -7.46 26.94
N SER A 181 4.03 -7.65 25.75
CA SER A 181 2.56 -7.60 25.59
C SER A 181 1.92 -8.97 25.45
N GLY A 182 2.70 -10.00 25.15
CA GLY A 182 2.22 -11.32 24.72
C GLY A 182 1.62 -11.34 23.31
N MET A 183 1.56 -10.22 22.59
CA MET A 183 1.06 -10.14 21.22
C MET A 183 1.81 -11.12 20.31
N VAL A 184 1.06 -11.90 19.53
CA VAL A 184 1.60 -12.91 18.62
C VAL A 184 1.17 -12.59 17.19
N SER A 185 2.05 -12.80 16.22
CA SER A 185 1.72 -12.64 14.81
C SER A 185 2.11 -13.87 14.01
N HIS A 186 1.17 -14.41 13.24
CA HIS A 186 1.37 -15.58 12.38
C HIS A 186 1.29 -15.20 10.91
N LEU A 187 2.31 -15.57 10.15
CA LEU A 187 2.39 -15.41 8.70
C LEU A 187 2.38 -16.77 8.01
N SER A 188 1.37 -16.98 7.17
CA SER A 188 1.34 -18.02 6.15
C SER A 188 1.36 -17.36 4.77
N ALA A 189 2.29 -17.75 3.90
CA ALA A 189 2.40 -17.21 2.55
C ALA A 189 3.07 -18.19 1.60
N MET A 190 2.82 -18.01 0.30
CA MET A 190 3.48 -18.77 -0.76
C MET A 190 5.00 -18.56 -0.74
N THR A 191 5.43 -17.32 -0.54
CA THR A 191 6.85 -16.95 -0.49
C THR A 191 7.12 -16.07 0.71
N VAL A 192 8.17 -16.42 1.46
CA VAL A 192 8.79 -15.61 2.52
C VAL A 192 10.29 -15.73 2.32
N GLN A 193 10.96 -14.62 2.01
CA GLN A 193 12.38 -14.55 1.68
C GLN A 193 13.08 -13.48 2.52
N LEU A 194 14.29 -13.80 3.00
CA LEU A 194 15.18 -12.83 3.63
C LEU A 194 16.11 -12.26 2.57
N GLY A 195 16.32 -10.95 2.62
CA GLY A 195 17.38 -10.26 1.91
C GLY A 195 17.79 -9.01 2.67
N ASP A 196 18.53 -8.15 1.99
CA ASP A 196 18.95 -6.83 2.44
C ASP A 196 18.26 -5.73 1.61
N GLU A 197 18.76 -4.51 1.73
CA GLU A 197 18.24 -3.38 0.96
C GLU A 197 18.52 -3.49 -0.55
N ASP A 198 19.62 -4.12 -0.96
CA ASP A 198 19.90 -4.34 -2.39
C ASP A 198 18.92 -5.34 -2.99
N PHE A 199 18.59 -6.39 -2.24
CA PHE A 199 17.51 -7.30 -2.59
C PHE A 199 16.16 -6.57 -2.73
N TYR A 200 15.83 -5.66 -1.80
CA TYR A 200 14.63 -4.81 -1.93
C TYR A 200 14.67 -3.95 -3.19
N ARG A 201 15.77 -3.23 -3.43
CA ARG A 201 15.95 -2.35 -4.60
C ARG A 201 15.79 -3.13 -5.90
N ALA A 202 16.42 -4.31 -6.01
CA ALA A 202 16.32 -5.18 -7.18
C ALA A 202 14.88 -5.67 -7.41
N LYS A 203 14.16 -6.07 -6.35
CA LYS A 203 12.75 -6.47 -6.46
C LYS A 203 11.87 -5.29 -6.87
N ARG A 204 12.06 -4.12 -6.26
CA ARG A 204 11.28 -2.90 -6.54
C ARG A 204 11.45 -2.45 -7.99
N ALA A 205 12.66 -2.51 -8.53
CA ALA A 205 12.97 -2.12 -9.91
C ALA A 205 12.24 -2.98 -10.96
N GLY A 206 11.88 -4.23 -10.64
CA GLY A 206 11.11 -5.10 -11.53
C GLY A 206 9.59 -4.88 -11.48
N LEU A 207 9.09 -4.07 -10.54
CA LEU A 207 7.67 -3.81 -10.37
C LEU A 207 7.24 -2.55 -11.13
N GLY A 208 6.04 -2.61 -11.71
CA GLY A 208 5.41 -1.48 -12.35
C GLY A 208 4.85 -0.46 -11.34
N HIS A 209 3.89 0.32 -11.82
CA HIS A 209 3.25 1.35 -11.02
C HIS A 209 2.14 0.78 -10.16
N ASP A 210 2.12 1.19 -8.89
CA ASP A 210 1.12 0.78 -7.91
C ASP A 210 0.08 1.89 -7.75
N PRO A 211 -1.18 1.68 -8.15
CA PRO A 211 -2.25 2.68 -8.06
C PRO A 211 -2.55 3.19 -6.65
N LEU A 212 -2.07 2.51 -5.60
CA LEU A 212 -2.26 2.90 -4.20
C LEU A 212 -1.06 3.63 -3.59
N ARG A 213 0.02 3.84 -4.35
CA ARG A 213 1.20 4.58 -3.88
C ARG A 213 1.28 5.95 -4.53
N ASP A 214 1.79 6.91 -3.75
CA ASP A 214 1.96 8.29 -4.20
C ASP A 214 3.14 8.46 -5.18
N ASP A 215 4.03 7.47 -5.25
CA ASP A 215 5.16 7.42 -6.18
C ASP A 215 4.81 6.80 -7.55
N ALA A 216 3.53 6.55 -7.82
CA ALA A 216 3.07 6.06 -9.12
C ALA A 216 3.14 7.16 -10.19
N ASP A 217 3.70 6.82 -11.35
CA ASP A 217 3.81 7.73 -12.50
C ASP A 217 2.92 7.21 -13.66
N PRO A 218 1.66 7.69 -13.76
CA PRO A 218 0.76 7.28 -14.83
C PRO A 218 1.20 7.77 -16.21
N ASP A 219 1.96 8.86 -16.30
CA ASP A 219 2.42 9.38 -17.59
C ASP A 219 3.51 8.47 -18.16
N HIS A 220 4.51 8.08 -17.34
CA HIS A 220 5.49 7.06 -17.74
C HIS A 220 4.83 5.71 -18.05
N LEU A 221 3.79 5.32 -17.29
CA LEU A 221 3.04 4.11 -17.61
C LEU A 221 2.34 4.19 -18.97
N PHE A 222 1.74 5.34 -19.29
CA PHE A 222 1.07 5.57 -20.57
C PHE A 222 2.03 5.43 -21.75
N GLU A 223 3.25 5.99 -21.66
CA GLU A 223 4.27 5.84 -22.71
C GLU A 223 4.59 4.36 -22.97
N ARG A 224 4.76 3.58 -21.90
CA ARG A 224 5.01 2.13 -22.02
C ARG A 224 3.82 1.38 -22.61
N VAL A 225 2.59 1.70 -22.19
CA VAL A 225 1.37 1.05 -22.70
C VAL A 225 1.16 1.38 -24.18
N SER A 226 1.27 2.65 -24.55
CA SER A 226 1.08 3.14 -25.93
C SER A 226 2.19 2.68 -26.88
N GLY A 227 3.36 2.29 -26.38
CA GLY A 227 4.40 1.63 -27.17
C GLY A 227 4.20 0.11 -27.39
N SER A 228 3.24 -0.51 -26.72
CA SER A 228 3.14 -1.98 -26.64
C SER A 228 2.14 -2.60 -27.63
N SER A 229 2.53 -3.69 -28.27
CA SER A 229 1.63 -4.52 -29.09
C SER A 229 0.79 -5.51 -28.26
N LYS A 230 1.13 -5.72 -26.99
CA LYS A 230 0.35 -6.58 -26.08
C LYS A 230 -1.03 -5.98 -25.86
N SER A 231 -2.02 -6.82 -25.61
CA SER A 231 -3.37 -6.34 -25.28
C SER A 231 -3.43 -5.64 -23.93
N ILE A 232 -4.33 -4.68 -23.75
CA ILE A 232 -4.52 -3.95 -22.49
C ILE A 232 -4.88 -4.88 -21.34
N GLY A 233 -5.63 -5.95 -21.60
CA GLY A 233 -5.92 -6.99 -20.61
C GLY A 233 -4.67 -7.76 -20.16
N ALA A 234 -3.73 -8.02 -21.08
CA ALA A 234 -2.45 -8.63 -20.73
C ALA A 234 -1.56 -7.65 -19.95
N LEU A 235 -1.52 -6.37 -20.35
CA LEU A 235 -0.74 -5.32 -19.67
C LEU A 235 -1.22 -5.09 -18.24
N LEU A 236 -2.53 -5.06 -17.99
CA LEU A 236 -3.10 -4.95 -16.63
C LEU A 236 -2.75 -6.13 -15.71
N MET A 237 -2.39 -7.29 -16.27
CA MET A 237 -1.92 -8.45 -15.51
C MET A 237 -0.41 -8.48 -15.33
N ASP A 238 0.32 -7.78 -16.19
CA ASP A 238 1.77 -7.70 -16.17
C ASP A 238 2.22 -6.81 -15.01
N GLN A 239 2.74 -7.45 -13.94
CA GLN A 239 3.14 -6.75 -12.72
C GLN A 239 4.33 -5.80 -12.94
N SER A 240 5.00 -5.82 -14.11
CA SER A 240 6.00 -4.81 -14.50
C SER A 240 5.38 -3.54 -15.09
N TYR A 241 4.08 -3.54 -15.40
CA TYR A 241 3.30 -2.38 -15.85
C TYR A 241 2.38 -1.89 -14.73
N PHE A 242 1.40 -2.72 -14.35
CA PHE A 242 0.45 -2.44 -13.28
C PHE A 242 0.69 -3.44 -12.15
N CYS A 243 1.25 -2.99 -11.03
CA CYS A 243 1.43 -3.88 -9.88
C CYS A 243 0.28 -3.69 -8.89
N GLY A 244 -0.32 -4.81 -8.46
CA GLY A 244 -1.48 -4.78 -7.55
C GLY A 244 -2.76 -5.35 -8.16
N PRO A 245 -3.25 -4.87 -9.31
CA PRO A 245 -4.39 -5.47 -9.97
C PRO A 245 -4.13 -6.94 -10.35
N GLY A 246 -5.18 -7.74 -10.28
CA GLY A 246 -5.26 -9.13 -10.68
C GLY A 246 -6.50 -9.37 -11.53
N ASN A 247 -6.88 -10.63 -11.66
CA ASN A 247 -7.84 -11.04 -12.67
C ASN A 247 -9.23 -10.41 -12.47
N ILE A 248 -9.64 -10.20 -11.21
CA ILE A 248 -10.92 -9.58 -10.91
C ILE A 248 -10.89 -8.10 -11.29
N TYR A 249 -9.94 -7.34 -10.74
CA TYR A 249 -9.87 -5.92 -11.02
C TYR A 249 -9.64 -5.66 -12.50
N ARG A 250 -8.81 -6.45 -13.20
CA ARG A 250 -8.63 -6.33 -14.65
C ARG A 250 -9.97 -6.34 -15.39
N ALA A 251 -10.81 -7.33 -15.13
CA ALA A 251 -12.10 -7.46 -15.81
C ALA A 251 -12.98 -6.24 -15.53
N GLU A 252 -13.09 -5.87 -14.25
CA GLU A 252 -13.96 -4.80 -13.78
C GLU A 252 -13.50 -3.41 -14.26
N ILE A 253 -12.19 -3.14 -14.23
CA ILE A 253 -11.58 -1.91 -14.74
C ILE A 253 -11.88 -1.73 -16.23
N LEU A 254 -11.65 -2.78 -17.03
CA LEU A 254 -11.87 -2.72 -18.48
C LEU A 254 -13.35 -2.60 -18.84
N PHE A 255 -14.21 -3.26 -18.08
CA PHE A 255 -15.66 -3.10 -18.21
C PHE A 255 -16.09 -1.66 -17.95
N LYS A 256 -15.68 -1.07 -16.81
CA LYS A 256 -16.01 0.32 -16.48
C LYS A 256 -15.42 1.32 -17.47
N ALA A 257 -14.23 1.05 -17.99
CA ALA A 257 -13.59 1.85 -19.03
C ALA A 257 -14.20 1.67 -20.44
N GLY A 258 -15.13 0.72 -20.63
CA GLY A 258 -15.71 0.40 -21.93
C GLY A 258 -14.67 -0.09 -22.96
N LEU A 259 -13.59 -0.74 -22.50
CA LEU A 259 -12.46 -1.12 -23.33
C LEU A 259 -12.36 -2.64 -23.47
N HIS A 260 -12.33 -3.14 -24.71
CA HIS A 260 -12.22 -4.58 -24.94
C HIS A 260 -10.83 -5.10 -24.48
N PRO A 261 -10.75 -6.23 -23.75
CA PRO A 261 -9.48 -6.72 -23.18
C PRO A 261 -8.41 -7.06 -24.21
N ASN A 262 -8.80 -7.38 -25.45
CA ASN A 262 -7.88 -7.67 -26.55
C ASN A 262 -7.39 -6.43 -27.30
N THR A 263 -7.83 -5.22 -26.94
CA THR A 263 -7.35 -3.97 -27.57
C THR A 263 -5.84 -3.85 -27.35
N PRO A 264 -5.01 -3.75 -28.40
CA PRO A 264 -3.57 -3.55 -28.25
C PRO A 264 -3.25 -2.27 -27.48
N GLY A 265 -2.22 -2.29 -26.62
CA GLY A 265 -1.81 -1.15 -25.81
C GLY A 265 -1.54 0.11 -26.64
N ARG A 266 -0.90 -0.05 -27.80
CA ARG A 266 -0.66 1.00 -28.80
C ARG A 266 -1.90 1.62 -29.41
N GLU A 267 -3.05 0.99 -29.28
CA GLU A 267 -4.34 1.51 -29.73
C GLU A 267 -5.14 2.17 -28.58
N VAL A 268 -4.60 2.12 -27.36
CA VAL A 268 -5.15 2.81 -26.19
C VAL A 268 -4.63 4.25 -26.16
N GLY A 269 -5.39 5.16 -26.77
CA GLY A 269 -5.09 6.60 -26.69
C GLY A 269 -5.20 7.15 -25.26
N ARG A 270 -4.57 8.32 -25.02
CA ARG A 270 -4.44 8.96 -23.71
C ARG A 270 -5.74 9.00 -22.91
N ALA A 271 -6.82 9.49 -23.49
CA ALA A 271 -8.11 9.60 -22.80
C ALA A 271 -8.66 8.25 -22.31
N ARG A 272 -8.48 7.16 -23.07
CA ARG A 272 -8.89 5.81 -22.65
C ARG A 272 -7.97 5.26 -21.57
N PHE A 273 -6.67 5.54 -21.67
CA PHE A 273 -5.71 5.17 -20.64
C PHE A 273 -6.04 5.85 -19.31
N ASP A 274 -6.35 7.15 -19.32
CA ASP A 274 -6.70 7.91 -18.12
C ASP A 274 -7.95 7.32 -17.43
N LEU A 275 -8.94 6.86 -18.20
CA LEU A 275 -10.09 6.12 -17.66
C LEU A 275 -9.68 4.79 -17.02
N VAL A 276 -8.84 4.00 -17.69
CA VAL A 276 -8.33 2.74 -17.14
C VAL A 276 -7.56 2.99 -15.84
N TRP A 277 -6.64 3.94 -15.83
CA TRP A 277 -5.87 4.31 -14.64
C TRP A 277 -6.79 4.82 -13.52
N GLY A 278 -7.69 5.75 -13.82
CA GLY A 278 -8.65 6.29 -12.86
C GLY A 278 -9.52 5.22 -12.21
N HIS A 279 -10.08 4.28 -13.00
CA HIS A 279 -10.82 3.15 -12.46
C HIS A 279 -9.94 2.19 -11.66
N THR A 280 -8.69 2.00 -12.06
CA THR A 280 -7.74 1.18 -11.31
C THR A 280 -7.52 1.77 -9.90
N VAL A 281 -7.21 3.07 -9.82
CA VAL A 281 -7.02 3.78 -8.54
C VAL A 281 -8.29 3.72 -7.69
N ASP A 282 -9.45 4.08 -8.26
CA ASP A 282 -10.73 4.12 -7.52
C ASP A 282 -11.09 2.74 -6.95
N LEU A 283 -11.08 1.70 -7.77
CA LEU A 283 -11.50 0.37 -7.35
C LEU A 283 -10.55 -0.22 -6.31
N LEU A 284 -9.23 -0.12 -6.50
CA LEU A 284 -8.27 -0.61 -5.51
C LEU A 284 -8.37 0.17 -4.19
N ARG A 285 -8.61 1.49 -4.24
CA ARG A 285 -8.77 2.32 -3.05
C ARG A 285 -10.05 1.93 -2.29
N ARG A 286 -11.14 1.69 -3.01
CA ARG A 286 -12.40 1.17 -2.44
C ARG A 286 -12.19 -0.20 -1.80
N GLY A 287 -11.45 -1.09 -2.46
CA GLY A 287 -11.08 -2.38 -1.91
C GLY A 287 -10.23 -2.25 -0.63
N PHE A 288 -9.28 -1.31 -0.63
CA PHE A 288 -8.45 -1.02 0.53
C PHE A 288 -9.29 -0.49 1.70
N GLN A 289 -10.25 0.40 1.47
CA GLN A 289 -11.10 0.96 2.52
C GLN A 289 -12.06 -0.10 3.11
N THR A 290 -12.67 -0.89 2.25
CA THR A 290 -13.74 -1.84 2.64
C THR A 290 -13.20 -3.20 3.09
N GLY A 291 -11.97 -3.55 2.69
CA GLY A 291 -11.41 -4.89 2.95
C GLY A 291 -11.99 -5.99 2.08
N SER A 292 -12.67 -5.63 0.99
CA SER A 292 -13.28 -6.59 0.05
C SER A 292 -13.26 -6.04 -1.37
N ILE A 293 -13.20 -6.92 -2.36
CA ILE A 293 -13.27 -6.53 -3.77
C ILE A 293 -14.71 -6.19 -4.13
N LEU A 294 -15.07 -4.92 -3.98
CA LEU A 294 -16.38 -4.37 -4.34
C LEU A 294 -16.20 -3.46 -5.55
N THR A 295 -16.66 -3.88 -6.73
CA THR A 295 -16.41 -3.15 -7.97
C THR A 295 -17.65 -2.50 -8.57
N VAL A 296 -18.83 -2.87 -8.06
CA VAL A 296 -20.10 -2.20 -8.36
C VAL A 296 -20.16 -0.83 -7.69
N ASP A 297 -20.80 0.14 -8.35
CA ASP A 297 -21.02 1.47 -7.79
C ASP A 297 -21.97 1.44 -6.58
N PRO A 298 -21.74 2.29 -5.55
CA PRO A 298 -22.51 2.21 -4.30
C PRO A 298 -24.03 2.29 -4.49
N ALA A 299 -24.51 3.11 -5.43
CA ALA A 299 -25.92 3.24 -5.75
C ALA A 299 -26.51 1.95 -6.37
N GLU A 300 -25.72 1.26 -7.20
CA GLU A 300 -26.12 0.01 -7.85
C GLU A 300 -25.92 -1.21 -6.95
N ALA A 301 -25.04 -1.11 -5.95
CA ALA A 301 -24.83 -2.13 -4.93
C ALA A 301 -26.05 -2.35 -4.02
N ALA A 302 -27.00 -1.40 -4.00
CA ALA A 302 -28.30 -1.56 -3.35
C ALA A 302 -29.26 -2.44 -4.18
N ALA A 303 -29.08 -2.47 -5.50
CA ALA A 303 -29.88 -3.29 -6.42
C ALA A 303 -29.29 -4.71 -6.61
N LEU A 304 -27.97 -4.87 -6.41
CA LEU A 304 -27.30 -6.17 -6.46
C LEU A 304 -27.23 -6.80 -5.07
N GLY A 305 -27.83 -7.99 -4.94
CA GLY A 305 -28.04 -8.72 -3.68
C GLY A 305 -26.77 -9.03 -2.87
N ASN A 306 -26.30 -10.28 -2.89
CA ASN A 306 -25.31 -10.79 -1.94
C ASN A 306 -24.05 -9.88 -1.86
N PRO A 307 -23.69 -9.33 -0.67
CA PRO A 307 -22.52 -8.48 -0.48
C PRO A 307 -21.19 -9.10 -0.94
N LYS A 308 -21.10 -10.45 -0.99
CA LYS A 308 -19.92 -11.21 -1.44
C LYS A 308 -19.77 -11.27 -2.97
N LEU A 309 -20.75 -10.81 -3.74
CA LEU A 309 -20.81 -10.93 -5.21
C LEU A 309 -21.03 -9.59 -5.93
N ARG A 310 -20.56 -8.48 -5.35
CA ARG A 310 -20.72 -7.14 -5.94
C ARG A 310 -19.65 -6.86 -7.00
N ARG A 311 -19.80 -7.54 -8.14
CA ARG A 311 -18.97 -7.41 -9.34
C ARG A 311 -19.86 -7.22 -10.55
N TYR A 312 -19.42 -6.44 -11.54
CA TYR A 312 -20.18 -6.23 -12.77
C TYR A 312 -20.13 -7.46 -13.67
N ILE A 313 -18.94 -7.95 -13.99
CA ILE A 313 -18.76 -8.99 -15.01
C ILE A 313 -17.98 -10.21 -14.53
N TYR A 314 -17.14 -10.08 -13.51
CA TYR A 314 -16.30 -11.19 -13.09
C TYR A 314 -17.12 -12.28 -12.40
N ASN A 315 -17.18 -13.47 -13.02
CA ASN A 315 -18.02 -14.60 -12.62
C ASN A 315 -19.53 -14.25 -12.57
N SER A 316 -19.96 -13.22 -13.30
CA SER A 316 -21.38 -12.98 -13.58
C SER A 316 -21.81 -13.97 -14.66
N ALA A 317 -22.71 -14.88 -14.32
CA ALA A 317 -23.30 -15.87 -15.24
C ALA A 317 -24.26 -15.20 -16.23
#